data_AF-A0A0E9Y1Y5-F1
#
_entry.id   AF-A0A0E9Y1Y5-F1
#
_cell.length_a   1.000
_cell.length_b   1.000
_cell.length_c   1.000
_cell.angle_alpha   90.00
_cell.angle_beta   90.00
_cell.angle_gamma   90.00
#
_symmetry.space_group_name_H-M   'P 1'
#
loop_
_entity.id
_entity.type
_entity.pdbx_description
1 polymer ?
#
loop_
_entity_poly.entity_id
_entity_poly.type
_entity_poly.pdbx_seq_one_letter_code
_entity_poly.pdbx_strand_id
1 'polypeptide(L)' 'LEDVDSKLSFREVVLRLPKFDMSLRYSLVPAMRALGLNVVFGGGANFSAISESTQIYISDAVHKASVEVNEEGTVAT' A
#
# COMPACT_ATOMS: atom_id res chain seq x y z
N LEU A 1 -12.64 9.88 -8.12
CA LEU A 1 -12.29 9.11 -9.35
C LEU A 1 -13.45 9.15 -10.34
N GLU A 2 -14.70 8.99 -9.88
CA GLU A 2 -15.92 9.14 -10.70
C GLU A 2 -16.00 10.48 -11.47
N ASP A 3 -15.60 11.59 -10.85
CA ASP A 3 -15.56 12.91 -11.50
C ASP A 3 -14.50 13.03 -12.61
N VAL A 4 -13.44 12.22 -12.55
CA VAL A 4 -12.38 12.21 -13.57
C VAL A 4 -12.82 11.32 -14.72
N ASP A 5 -13.38 10.15 -14.41
CA ASP A 5 -13.84 9.16 -15.38
C ASP A 5 -14.93 9.72 -16.31
N SER A 6 -15.91 10.44 -15.74
CA SER A 6 -17.00 11.08 -16.50
C SER A 6 -16.54 12.15 -17.50
N LYS A 7 -15.29 12.60 -17.43
CA LYS A 7 -14.72 13.63 -18.32
C LYS A 7 -13.72 13.07 -19.33
N LEU A 8 -13.49 11.75 -19.34
CA LEU A 8 -12.57 11.13 -20.29
C LEU A 8 -13.25 10.95 -21.66
N SER A 9 -12.48 11.15 -22.73
CA SER A 9 -12.89 10.91 -24.11
C SER A 9 -11.75 10.28 -24.90
N PHE A 10 -12.05 9.35 -25.80
CA PHE A 10 -11.05 8.74 -26.67
C PHE A 10 -10.44 9.76 -27.64
N ARG A 11 -9.12 9.72 -27.79
CA ARG A 11 -8.38 10.58 -28.71
C ARG A 11 -7.13 9.87 -29.24
N GLU A 12 -6.83 10.07 -30.51
CA GLU A 12 -5.59 9.60 -31.11
C GLU A 12 -4.40 10.46 -30.66
N VAL A 13 -3.33 9.82 -30.20
CA VAL A 13 -2.14 10.48 -29.66
C VAL A 13 -0.88 9.72 -30.03
N VAL A 14 0.24 10.43 -30.14
CA VAL A 14 1.57 9.81 -30.20
C VAL A 14 2.07 9.62 -28.77
N LEU A 15 1.95 8.40 -28.25
CA LEU A 15 2.38 8.05 -26.90
C LEU A 15 3.84 7.56 -26.90
N ARG A 16 4.63 8.05 -25.93
CA ARG A 16 5.94 7.49 -25.58
C ARG A 16 5.93 7.17 -24.10
N LEU A 17 5.93 5.89 -23.77
CA LEU A 17 5.95 5.41 -22.39
C LEU A 17 7.17 4.49 -22.23
N PRO A 18 8.06 4.76 -21.26
CA PRO A 18 9.22 3.91 -21.04
C PRO A 18 8.81 2.57 -20.43
N LYS A 19 9.57 1.51 -20.72
CA LYS A 19 9.56 0.32 -19.88
C LYS A 19 10.18 0.67 -18.54
N PHE A 20 9.59 0.21 -17.46
CA PHE A 20 10.18 0.35 -16.15
C PHE A 20 9.81 -0.83 -15.26
N ASP A 21 10.73 -1.15 -14.37
CA ASP A 21 10.54 -2.07 -13.25
C ASP A 21 10.85 -1.26 -11.99
N MET A 22 9.90 -1.24 -11.07
CA MET A 22 10.02 -0.54 -9.81
C MET A 22 9.61 -1.47 -8.67
N SER A 23 10.47 -1.56 -7.66
CA SER A 23 10.19 -2.29 -6.42
C SER A 23 10.36 -1.36 -5.23
N LEU A 24 9.34 -1.29 -4.39
CA LEU A 24 9.23 -0.37 -3.26
C LEU A 24 8.98 -1.15 -1.98
N ARG A 25 9.56 -0.66 -0.88
CA ARG A 25 9.38 -1.22 0.47
C ARG A 25 9.17 -0.07 1.44
N TYR A 26 8.03 -0.06 2.11
CA TYR A 26 7.63 0.98 3.05
C TYR A 26 7.40 0.41 4.44
N SER A 27 7.90 1.11 5.47
CA SER A 27 7.37 0.94 6.81
C SER A 27 6.04 1.69 6.91
N LEU A 28 4.98 0.98 7.28
CA LEU A 28 3.65 1.54 7.44
C LEU A 28 3.42 2.10 8.85
N VAL A 29 4.27 1.76 9.82
CA VAL A 29 4.10 2.20 11.21
C VAL A 29 3.95 3.73 11.32
N PRO A 30 4.76 4.58 10.66
CA PRO A 30 4.60 6.03 10.74
C PRO A 30 3.24 6.50 10.19
N ALA A 31 2.81 5.97 9.04
CA ALA A 31 1.54 6.33 8.43
C ALA A 31 0.35 5.87 9.26
N MET A 32 0.38 4.64 9.80
CA MET A 32 -0.68 4.09 10.65
C MET A 32 -0.83 4.90 11.95
N ARG A 33 0.29 5.34 12.55
CA ARG A 33 0.26 6.25 13.71
C ARG A 33 -0.33 7.62 13.37
N ALA A 34 0.05 8.18 12.22
CA ALA A 34 -0.51 9.45 11.74
C ALA A 34 -2.02 9.36 11.48
N LEU A 35 -2.53 8.18 11.12
CA LEU A 35 -3.96 7.88 10.97
C LEU A 35 -4.67 7.55 12.30
N GLY A 36 -3.95 7.53 13.43
CA GLY A 36 -4.51 7.34 14.77
C GLY A 36 -4.31 5.96 15.40
N LEU A 37 -3.71 5.00 14.68
CA LEU A 37 -3.41 3.66 15.22
C LEU A 37 -2.14 3.70 16.08
N ASN A 38 -2.19 4.29 17.27
CA ASN A 38 -1.03 4.40 18.15
C ASN A 38 -0.92 3.24 19.15
N VAL A 39 -2.05 2.83 19.74
CA VAL A 39 -2.10 1.87 20.86
C VAL A 39 -1.64 0.47 20.44
N VAL A 40 -1.89 0.07 19.20
CA VAL A 40 -1.60 -1.28 18.66
C VAL A 40 -0.10 -1.61 18.59
N PHE A 41 0.77 -0.61 18.67
CA PHE A 41 2.23 -0.76 18.56
C PHE A 41 2.97 -0.77 19.92
N GLY A 42 2.25 -0.96 21.04
CA GLY A 42 2.87 -0.94 22.37
C GLY A 42 2.06 -1.68 23.42
N GLY A 43 2.46 -1.57 24.68
CA GLY A 43 1.90 -2.37 25.78
C GLY A 43 0.41 -2.15 26.08
N GLY A 44 -0.20 -1.08 25.56
CA GLY A 44 -1.64 -0.83 25.67
C GLY A 44 -2.49 -1.56 24.62
N ALA A 45 -1.87 -2.28 23.67
CA ALA A 45 -2.58 -3.03 22.65
C ALA A 45 -3.50 -4.09 23.29
N ASN A 46 -4.72 -4.22 22.79
CA ASN A 46 -5.63 -5.27 23.22
C ASN A 46 -5.90 -6.22 22.05
N PHE A 47 -5.21 -7.36 22.07
CA PHE A 47 -5.37 -8.45 21.10
C PHE A 47 -5.81 -9.75 21.80
N SER A 48 -6.61 -9.65 22.87
CA SER A 48 -7.05 -10.81 23.68
C SER A 48 -7.81 -11.87 22.87
N ALA A 49 -8.51 -11.47 21.81
CA ALA A 49 -9.19 -12.40 20.89
C ALA A 49 -8.22 -13.22 20.01
N ILE A 50 -6.93 -12.88 19.98
CA ILE A 50 -5.87 -13.62 19.28
C ILE A 50 -5.03 -14.41 20.28
N SER A 51 -4.70 -13.81 21.41
CA SER A 51 -3.95 -14.47 22.49
C SER A 51 -4.46 -14.02 23.86
N GLU A 52 -5.07 -14.94 24.59
CA GLU A 52 -5.63 -14.66 25.92
C GLU A 52 -4.56 -14.68 27.03
N SER A 53 -3.51 -15.48 26.88
CA SER A 53 -2.51 -15.74 27.93
C SER A 53 -1.28 -14.84 27.85
N THR A 54 -1.02 -14.24 26.69
CA THR A 54 0.20 -13.45 26.45
C THR A 54 -0.17 -12.11 25.87
N GLN A 55 0.33 -11.04 26.49
CA GLN A 55 0.18 -9.70 25.95
C GLN A 55 1.02 -9.56 24.68
N ILE A 56 0.35 -9.37 23.55
CA ILE A 56 0.98 -9.17 22.24
C ILE A 56 0.68 -7.76 21.70
N TYR A 57 1.55 -7.28 20.83
CA TYR A 57 1.39 -6.01 20.12
C TYR A 57 2.07 -6.10 18.75
N ILE A 58 1.75 -5.18 17.85
CA ILE A 58 2.39 -5.11 16.54
C ILE A 58 3.77 -4.47 16.72
N SER A 59 4.83 -5.21 16.40
CA SER A 59 6.20 -4.68 16.46
C SER A 59 6.54 -3.83 15.23
N ASP A 60 6.16 -4.29 14.04
CA ASP A 60 6.38 -3.61 12.77
C ASP A 60 5.29 -3.96 11.76
N ALA A 61 5.12 -3.11 10.75
CA ALA A 61 4.23 -3.30 9.62
C ALA A 61 4.94 -2.82 8.34
N VAL A 62 5.17 -3.72 7.40
CA VAL A 62 5.92 -3.44 6.18
C VAL A 62 5.09 -3.81 4.96
N HIS A 63 4.99 -2.89 4.01
CA HIS A 63 4.39 -3.14 2.70
C HIS A 63 5.47 -3.13 1.63
N LYS A 64 5.52 -4.20 0.83
CA LYS A 64 6.36 -4.32 -0.35
C LYS A 64 5.44 -4.36 -1.56
N ALA A 65 5.76 -3.60 -2.59
CA ALA A 65 5.06 -3.59 -3.86
C ALA A 65 6.06 -3.54 -5.01
N SER A 66 5.77 -4.23 -6.10
CA SER A 66 6.55 -4.22 -7.32
C SER A 66 5.63 -4.00 -8.53
N VAL A 67 6.11 -3.25 -9.52
CA VAL A 67 5.40 -3.00 -10.77
C VAL A 67 6.37 -3.05 -11.95
N GLU A 68 5.99 -3.81 -12.97
CA GLU A 68 6.68 -3.89 -14.26
C GLU A 68 5.72 -3.41 -15.35
N VAL A 69 6.19 -2.52 -16.22
CA VAL A 69 5.47 -2.08 -17.41
C VAL A 69 6.32 -2.35 -18.65
N ASN A 70 5.73 -3.04 -19.62
CA ASN A 70 6.30 -3.32 -20.92
C ASN A 70 5.22 -3.25 -22.01
N GLU A 71 5.57 -3.57 -23.26
CA GLU A 71 4.65 -3.49 -24.40
C GLU A 71 3.53 -4.54 -24.35
N GLU A 72 3.72 -5.64 -23.62
CA GLU A 72 2.70 -6.67 -23.42
C GLU A 72 1.70 -6.28 -22.32
N GLY A 73 2.07 -5.37 -21.42
CA GLY A 73 1.18 -4.82 -20.40
C GLY A 73 1.85 -4.48 -19.08
N THR A 74 1.17 -4.80 -17.97
CA THR A 74 1.61 -4.48 -16.61
C THR A 74 1.50 -5.70 -15.71
N VAL A 75 2.54 -5.96 -14.92
CA VAL A 75 2.54 -6.94 -13.84
C VAL A 75 2.76 -6.20 -12.53
N ALA A 76 1.89 -6.42 -11.54
CA ALA A 76 1.98 -5.78 -10.23
C ALA A 76 1.75 -6.80 -9.12
N THR A 77 2.57 -6.73 -8.06
CA THR A 77 2.53 -7.63 -6.90
C THR A 77 2.74 -6.89 -5.59
#